data_AF-A0A0C5W2V6-F1
#
_entry.id   AF-A0A0C5W2V6-F1
#
_cell.length_a   1.000
_cell.length_b   1.000
_cell.length_c   1.000
_cell.angle_alpha   90.00
_cell.angle_beta   90.00
_cell.angle_gamma   90.00
#
_symmetry.space_group_name_H-M   'P 1'
#
loop_
_entity.id
_entity.type
_entity.pdbx_description
1 polymer ?
#
loop_
_entity_poly.entity_id
_entity_poly.type
_entity_poly.pdbx_seq_one_letter_code
_entity_poly.pdbx_strand_id
1 'polypeptide(L)'
;MSAHDAQLVGSGITTVLDAVALGVYREGGRRQENLDHLIDTVIASQKCGVNRAEHLLHLRCEVPHETTVGMFERYANVSDVHLVSLFDHAPGQCQFVDVQKYRD
;
A
#
# COMPACT_ATOMS: atom_id res chain seq x y z
N MET A 1 -5.83 -2.77 13.18
CA MET A 1 -6.76 -1.62 13.13
C MET A 1 -6.89 -0.91 14.46
N SER A 2 -7.48 -1.49 15.51
CA SER A 2 -7.81 -0.76 16.76
C SER A 2 -6.69 0.10 17.37
N ALA A 3 -5.47 -0.41 17.49
CA ALA A 3 -4.35 0.38 18.04
C ALA A 3 -3.93 1.54 17.12
N HIS A 4 -3.97 1.33 15.80
CA HIS A 4 -3.64 2.35 14.81
C HIS A 4 -4.69 3.48 14.79
N ASP A 5 -5.97 3.10 14.76
CA ASP A 5 -7.11 4.04 14.87
C ASP A 5 -7.02 4.89 16.15
N ALA A 6 -6.71 4.27 17.29
CA ALA A 6 -6.54 4.99 18.55
C ALA A 6 -5.38 6.02 18.50
N GLN A 7 -4.28 5.70 17.83
CA GLN A 7 -3.14 6.64 17.66
C GLN A 7 -3.51 7.82 16.75
N LEU A 8 -4.22 7.56 15.66
CA LEU A 8 -4.67 8.60 14.73
C LEU A 8 -5.63 9.57 15.43
N VAL A 9 -6.69 9.04 16.04
CA VAL A 9 -7.69 9.86 16.74
C VAL A 9 -7.08 10.57 17.95
N GLY A 10 -6.18 9.91 18.69
CA GLY A 10 -5.43 10.54 19.77
C GLY A 10 -4.57 11.73 19.33
N SER A 11 -4.22 11.80 18.04
CA SER A 11 -3.49 12.90 17.42
C SER A 11 -4.39 13.91 16.71
N GLY A 12 -5.72 13.77 16.81
CA GLY A 12 -6.69 14.64 16.14
C GLY A 12 -6.87 14.35 14.65
N ILE A 13 -6.36 13.22 14.14
CA ILE A 13 -6.54 12.80 12.75
C ILE A 13 -7.89 12.10 12.62
N THR A 14 -8.74 12.58 11.71
CA THR A 14 -10.09 12.04 11.47
C THR A 14 -10.20 11.17 10.23
N THR A 15 -9.25 11.28 9.30
CA THR A 15 -9.19 10.49 8.06
C THR A 15 -7.75 10.15 7.74
N VAL A 16 -7.49 8.91 7.34
CA VAL A 16 -6.18 8.41 6.91
C VAL A 16 -6.31 7.68 5.58
N LEU A 17 -5.26 7.76 4.76
CA LEU A 17 -5.08 6.88 3.62
C LEU A 17 -3.97 5.88 3.96
N ASP A 18 -4.37 4.68 4.38
CA ASP A 18 -3.48 3.57 4.71
C ASP A 18 -2.71 3.13 3.46
N ALA A 19 -1.39 3.33 3.49
CA ALA A 19 -0.54 3.08 2.33
C ALA A 19 -0.13 1.61 2.21
N VAL A 20 -0.42 1.02 1.05
CA VAL A 20 -0.07 -0.37 0.70
C VAL A 20 0.85 -0.42 -0.51
N ALA A 21 1.91 -1.21 -0.44
CA ALA A 21 2.89 -1.30 -1.52
C ALA A 21 2.58 -2.47 -2.46
N LEU A 22 2.49 -2.16 -3.76
CA LEU A 22 2.33 -3.11 -4.86
C LEU A 22 3.67 -3.28 -5.58
N GLY A 23 4.06 -4.51 -5.87
CA GLY A 23 5.28 -4.78 -6.64
C GLY A 23 6.59 -4.66 -5.87
N VAL A 24 6.63 -5.03 -4.58
CA VAL A 24 7.89 -5.06 -3.82
C VAL A 24 8.37 -6.50 -3.62
N TYR A 25 9.52 -6.84 -4.20
CA TYR A 25 10.24 -8.08 -3.89
C TYR A 25 11.09 -7.91 -2.62
N ARG A 26 10.79 -8.69 -1.59
CA ARG A 26 11.78 -9.13 -0.58
C ARG A 26 11.52 -10.60 -0.35
N GLU A 27 12.59 -11.40 -0.34
CA GLU A 27 12.54 -12.86 -0.26
C GLU A 27 11.54 -13.36 0.78
N GLY A 28 10.66 -14.29 0.37
CA GLY A 28 9.66 -14.93 1.23
C GLY A 28 8.23 -14.66 0.78
N GLY A 29 7.65 -15.56 -0.03
CA GLY A 29 6.35 -15.47 -0.72
C GLY A 29 5.08 -15.26 0.13
N ARG A 30 5.19 -14.96 1.42
CA ARG A 30 4.06 -14.71 2.34
C ARG A 30 3.44 -13.31 2.19
N ARG A 31 4.00 -12.44 1.36
CA ARG A 31 3.64 -11.02 1.33
C ARG A 31 2.40 -10.68 0.50
N GLN A 32 2.04 -11.48 -0.51
CA GLN A 32 0.81 -11.27 -1.28
C GLN A 32 -0.43 -11.58 -0.44
N GLU A 33 -0.44 -12.71 0.28
CA GLU A 33 -1.49 -13.05 1.24
C GLU A 33 -1.61 -11.96 2.32
N ASN A 34 -0.48 -11.43 2.80
CA ASN A 34 -0.49 -10.33 3.75
C ASN A 34 -1.07 -9.02 3.17
N LEU A 35 -0.89 -8.77 1.86
CA LEU A 35 -1.44 -7.59 1.18
C LEU A 35 -2.95 -7.71 1.04
N ASP A 36 -3.44 -8.86 0.55
CA ASP A 36 -4.88 -9.15 0.47
C ASP A 36 -5.53 -9.01 1.85
N HIS A 37 -4.97 -9.67 2.86
CA HIS A 37 -5.47 -9.59 4.22
C HIS A 37 -5.47 -8.16 4.77
N LEU A 38 -4.47 -7.34 4.46
CA LEU A 38 -4.41 -5.97 4.95
C LEU A 38 -5.46 -5.08 4.30
N ILE A 39 -5.61 -5.15 2.98
CA ILE A 39 -6.64 -4.43 2.23
C ILE A 39 -8.04 -4.85 2.73
N ASP A 40 -8.29 -6.15 2.83
CA ASP A 40 -9.56 -6.70 3.31
C ASP A 40 -9.85 -6.27 4.76
N THR A 41 -8.83 -6.25 5.62
CA THR A 41 -8.98 -5.83 7.01
C THR A 41 -9.37 -4.35 7.11
N VAL A 42 -8.75 -3.47 6.32
CA VAL A 42 -9.12 -2.04 6.28
C VAL A 42 -10.56 -1.87 5.82
N ILE A 43 -10.93 -2.46 4.68
CA ILE A 43 -12.28 -2.38 4.11
C ILE A 43 -13.32 -2.95 5.07
N ALA A 44 -13.08 -4.14 5.63
CA ALA A 44 -14.00 -4.79 6.54
C ALA A 44 -14.17 -3.98 7.82
N SER A 45 -13.09 -3.45 8.38
CA SER A 45 -13.16 -2.62 9.59
C SER A 45 -13.99 -1.34 9.36
N GLN A 46 -13.88 -0.74 8.18
CA GLN A 46 -14.71 0.41 7.82
C GLN A 46 -16.17 0.05 7.64
N LYS A 47 -16.46 -1.01 6.87
CA LYS A 47 -17.84 -1.46 6.64
C LYS A 47 -18.55 -1.87 7.94
N CYS A 48 -17.81 -2.42 8.89
CA CYS A 48 -18.33 -2.78 10.21
C CYS A 48 -18.51 -1.57 11.15
N GLY A 49 -18.05 -0.38 10.79
CA GLY A 49 -18.16 0.83 11.61
C GLY A 49 -17.41 0.74 12.95
N VAL A 50 -16.34 -0.06 13.00
CA VAL A 50 -15.56 -0.27 14.23
C VAL A 50 -14.40 0.72 14.40
N ASN A 51 -14.08 1.47 13.35
CA ASN A 51 -13.07 2.53 13.37
C ASN A 51 -13.70 3.86 13.79
N ARG A 52 -12.91 4.70 14.46
CA ARG A 52 -13.31 6.05 14.85
C ARG A 52 -12.88 7.08 13.80
N ALA A 53 -11.70 6.91 13.22
CA ALA A 53 -11.25 7.64 12.03
C ALA A 53 -11.73 6.94 10.76
N GLU A 54 -11.84 7.70 9.68
CA GLU A 54 -12.08 7.15 8.35
C GLU A 54 -10.78 6.56 7.79
N HIS A 55 -10.77 5.26 7.50
CA HIS A 55 -9.64 4.56 6.91
C HIS A 55 -9.89 4.30 5.43
N LEU A 56 -9.15 5.00 4.57
CA LEU A 56 -9.13 4.84 3.12
C LEU A 56 -7.80 4.23 2.69
N LEU A 57 -7.66 3.83 1.42
CA LEU A 57 -6.48 3.15 0.91
C LEU A 57 -5.69 4.04 -0.06
N HIS A 58 -4.36 3.91 0.05
CA HIS A 58 -3.39 4.49 -0.87
C HIS A 58 -2.52 3.38 -1.49
N LEU A 59 -2.65 3.18 -2.81
CA LEU A 59 -1.83 2.22 -3.56
C LEU A 59 -0.49 2.85 -3.94
N ARG A 60 0.59 2.29 -3.43
CA ARG A 60 1.97 2.66 -3.77
C ARG A 60 2.52 1.66 -4.78
N CYS A 61 2.59 2.05 -6.05
CA CYS A 61 2.91 1.15 -7.16
C CYS A 61 4.39 1.24 -7.53
N GLU A 62 5.12 0.14 -7.41
CA GLU A 62 6.51 0.02 -7.83
C GLU A 62 6.61 -0.25 -9.34
N VAL A 63 6.84 0.79 -10.12
CA VAL A 63 6.83 0.73 -11.59
C VAL A 63 7.76 -0.33 -12.19
N PRO A 64 8.99 -0.56 -11.68
CA PRO A 64 9.91 -1.53 -12.29
C PRO A 64 9.51 -2.99 -12.08
N HIS A 65 8.55 -3.27 -11.20
CA HIS A 65 8.22 -4.64 -10.82
C HIS A 65 7.14 -5.23 -11.72
N GLU A 66 7.43 -6.41 -12.27
CA GLU A 66 6.59 -7.07 -13.29
C GLU A 66 5.15 -7.34 -12.84
N THR A 67 4.92 -7.61 -11.55
CA THR A 67 3.57 -7.90 -11.03
C THR A 67 2.77 -6.64 -10.71
N THR A 68 3.36 -5.43 -10.76
CA THR A 68 2.71 -4.21 -10.29
C THR A 68 1.43 -3.92 -11.05
N VAL A 69 1.45 -4.06 -12.37
CA VAL A 69 0.27 -3.78 -13.22
C VAL A 69 -0.89 -4.72 -12.86
N GLY A 70 -0.65 -6.03 -12.81
CA GLY A 70 -1.70 -6.99 -12.45
C GLY A 70 -2.24 -6.80 -11.03
N MET A 71 -1.38 -6.44 -10.08
CA MET A 71 -1.82 -6.09 -8.72
C MET A 71 -2.64 -4.80 -8.71
N PHE A 72 -2.21 -3.77 -9.44
CA PHE A 72 -2.93 -2.51 -9.54
C PHE A 72 -4.33 -2.74 -10.12
N GLU A 73 -4.46 -3.45 -11.24
CA GLU A 73 -5.74 -3.75 -11.88
C GLU A 73 -6.71 -4.48 -10.93
N ARG A 74 -6.19 -5.33 -10.03
CA ARG A 74 -6.98 -6.05 -9.03
C ARG A 74 -7.63 -5.11 -8.01
N TYR A 75 -6.95 -4.04 -7.59
CA TYR A 75 -7.41 -3.18 -6.49
C TYR A 75 -7.86 -1.78 -6.92
N ALA A 76 -7.54 -1.31 -8.13
CA ALA A 76 -7.79 0.06 -8.57
C ALA A 76 -9.26 0.48 -8.50
N ASN A 77 -10.19 -0.48 -8.60
CA ASN A 77 -11.63 -0.24 -8.57
C ASN A 77 -12.29 -0.53 -7.21
N VAL A 78 -11.50 -0.80 -6.17
CA VAL A 78 -12.01 -0.91 -4.80
C VAL A 78 -12.47 0.48 -4.36
N SER A 79 -13.71 0.58 -3.86
CA SER A 79 -14.33 1.84 -3.46
C SER A 79 -13.51 2.66 -2.47
N ASP A 80 -12.78 1.97 -1.59
CA ASP A 80 -12.00 2.57 -0.52
C ASP A 80 -10.59 2.99 -0.98
N VAL A 81 -10.21 2.79 -2.25
CA VAL A 81 -8.95 3.30 -2.83
C VAL A 81 -9.15 4.73 -3.34
N HIS A 82 -8.43 5.67 -2.73
CA HIS A 82 -8.58 7.10 -3.03
C HIS A 82 -7.31 7.77 -3.55
N LEU A 83 -6.15 7.11 -3.42
CA LEU A 83 -4.88 7.63 -3.91
C LEU A 83 -4.05 6.52 -4.54
N VAL A 84 -3.37 6.87 -5.61
CA VAL A 84 -2.35 6.05 -6.25
C VAL A 84 -1.10 6.90 -6.41
N SER A 85 0.04 6.39 -5.98
CA SER A 85 1.35 7.01 -6.24
C SER A 85 2.26 6.02 -6.94
N LEU A 86 3.05 6.52 -7.88
CA LEU A 86 4.03 5.74 -8.62
C LEU A 86 5.41 5.91 -8.00
N PHE A 87 6.11 4.81 -7.80
CA PHE A 87 7.49 4.74 -7.36
C PHE A 87 8.33 4.18 -8.49
N ASP A 88 9.16 5.04 -9.09
CA ASP A 88 10.10 4.65 -10.12
C ASP A 88 11.49 4.45 -9.51
N HIS A 89 11.71 3.24 -9.00
CA HIS A 89 13.02 2.79 -8.53
C HIS A 89 13.85 2.15 -9.65
N ALA A 90 13.61 2.50 -10.92
CA ALA A 90 14.39 1.96 -12.03
C ALA A 90 15.88 2.34 -11.90
N PRO A 91 16.79 1.34 -11.97
CA PRO A 91 18.22 1.62 -11.94
C PRO A 91 18.65 2.35 -13.21
N GLY A 92 19.54 3.33 -13.05
CA GLY A 92 20.12 4.14 -14.13
C GLY A 92 19.35 5.40 -14.52
N GLN A 93 18.14 5.63 -13.99
CA GLN A 93 17.29 6.77 -14.41
C GLN A 93 16.82 7.66 -13.25
N CYS A 94 16.61 7.12 -12.04
CA CYS A 94 16.06 7.88 -10.90
C CYS A 94 16.85 7.67 -9.60
N GLN A 95 16.51 6.66 -8.80
CA GLN A 95 17.05 6.53 -7.43
C GLN A 95 18.50 6.03 -7.38
N PHE A 96 18.91 5.21 -8.35
CA PHE A 96 20.28 4.68 -8.45
C PHE A 96 20.86 5.09 -9.79
N VAL A 97 21.87 5.97 -9.78
CA VAL A 97 22.57 6.40 -11.00
C VAL A 97 23.38 5.26 -11.62
N ASP A 98 23.74 4.25 -10.82
CA ASP A 98 24.56 3.11 -11.21
C ASP A 98 23.77 1.80 -11.05
N VAL A 99 23.66 1.03 -12.13
CA VAL A 99 22.97 -0.26 -12.17
C VAL A 99 23.68 -1.31 -11.30
N GLN A 100 24.99 -1.18 -11.07
CA GLN A 100 25.71 -2.10 -10.18
C GLN A 100 25.26 -1.92 -8.72
N LYS A 101 24.98 -0.68 -8.28
CA LYS A 101 24.49 -0.39 -6.92
C LYS A 101 23.09 -0.93 -6.62
N TYR A 102 22.32 -1.29 -7.64
CA TYR A 102 21.01 -1.94 -7.46
C TYR A 102 21.12 -3.41 -7.03
N ARG A 103 22.29 -4.05 -7.27
CA ARG A 103 22.51 -5.48 -6.98
C ARG A 103 23.10 -5.75 -5.60
N ASP A 104 23.62 -4.71 -4.93
CA ASP A 104 24.15 -4.78 -3.56
C ASP A 104 23.03 -4.67 -2.52
#